data_AF-A0AAD6GF14-F1
#
_entry.id   AF-A0AAD6GF14-F1
#
_cell.length_a   1.000
_cell.length_b   1.000
_cell.length_c   1.000
_cell.angle_alpha   90.00
_cell.angle_beta   90.00
_cell.angle_gamma   90.00
#
_symmetry.space_group_name_H-M   'P 1'
#
loop_
_entity.id
_entity.type
_entity.pdbx_description
1 polymer ?
#
loop_
_entity_poly.entity_id
_entity_poly.type
_entity_poly.pdbx_seq_one_letter_code
_entity_poly.pdbx_strand_id
1 'polypeptide(L)'
;MATETCSLAELLVVQSNRVADACVSLRNKYRHSSYLSITGGGSGGIFVLFAVDAYEHRRQRAQMGTFLMIPGVVEPGDWILSSHQAGGFYRSLDLTTDITENTGATVLSTGSYMQPAEVAKALADYHVNALTGDGSQIIQIFEVVSVLKRSFILPSLWPIPKRGFIKAVMGRYQNHIYHR
;
A
#
# COMPACT_ATOMS: atom_id res chain seq x y z
N MET A 1 29.72 35.88 -5.86
CA MET A 1 28.82 35.10 -6.72
C MET A 1 29.42 33.71 -6.82
N ALA A 2 29.04 32.80 -5.92
CA ALA A 2 29.61 31.45 -5.85
C ALA A 2 28.68 30.49 -6.60
N THR A 3 29.20 29.93 -7.69
CA THR A 3 28.62 28.83 -8.46
C THR A 3 28.87 27.52 -7.71
N GLU A 4 27.86 26.98 -7.04
CA GLU A 4 27.93 25.63 -6.48
C GLU A 4 27.65 24.61 -7.58
N THR A 5 28.72 23.90 -7.95
CA THR A 5 28.73 22.79 -8.90
C THR A 5 28.26 21.51 -8.20
N CYS A 6 27.14 20.92 -8.66
CA CYS A 6 26.67 19.62 -8.20
C CYS A 6 27.26 18.52 -9.10
N SER A 7 28.03 17.58 -8.51
CA SER A 7 28.81 16.57 -9.23
C SER A 7 27.99 15.35 -9.70
N LEU A 8 27.75 15.29 -11.01
CA LEU A 8 27.88 14.18 -11.98
C LEU A 8 27.84 12.66 -11.59
N ALA A 9 27.01 12.17 -10.66
CA ALA A 9 26.81 10.70 -10.53
C ALA A 9 25.33 10.25 -10.50
N GLU A 10 24.85 9.77 -11.66
CA GLU A 10 23.97 8.60 -11.89
C GLU A 10 22.64 8.54 -11.10
N LEU A 11 21.47 9.02 -11.55
CA LEU A 11 20.75 8.94 -12.84
C LEU A 11 20.17 7.55 -13.19
N LEU A 12 18.96 7.20 -12.70
CA LEU A 12 18.08 6.24 -13.42
C LEU A 12 16.55 6.49 -13.23
N VAL A 13 15.98 7.24 -14.19
CA VAL A 13 14.69 7.08 -14.94
C VAL A 13 13.40 6.72 -14.17
N VAL A 14 12.34 7.55 -14.08
CA VAL A 14 11.64 8.35 -15.12
C VAL A 14 11.41 9.80 -14.66
N GLN A 15 11.92 10.75 -15.46
CA GLN A 15 11.80 12.23 -15.34
C GLN A 15 12.38 12.89 -14.07
N SER A 16 13.48 12.35 -13.56
CA SER A 16 14.32 12.98 -12.52
C SER A 16 14.96 14.32 -12.94
N ASN A 17 15.23 14.54 -14.25
CA ASN A 17 16.08 15.65 -14.70
C ASN A 17 15.43 17.05 -14.75
N ARG A 18 14.15 17.23 -14.44
CA ARG A 18 13.58 18.59 -14.23
C ARG A 18 13.45 18.97 -12.77
N VAL A 19 13.48 17.98 -11.88
CA VAL A 19 13.32 18.24 -10.44
C VAL A 19 14.65 18.67 -9.82
N ALA A 20 15.77 18.15 -10.33
CA ALA A 20 17.12 18.40 -9.80
C ALA A 20 17.76 19.72 -10.27
N ASP A 21 17.59 20.14 -11.53
CA ASP A 21 18.23 21.37 -12.05
C ASP A 21 17.66 22.68 -11.43
N ALA A 22 16.51 22.58 -10.75
CA ALA A 22 15.74 23.68 -10.16
C ALA A 22 15.62 23.60 -8.62
N CYS A 23 16.54 22.89 -7.96
CA CYS A 23 16.39 22.25 -6.65
C CYS A 23 15.96 23.13 -5.45
N VAL A 24 16.02 24.46 -5.54
CA VAL A 24 15.44 25.41 -4.55
C VAL A 24 14.65 26.55 -5.17
N SER A 25 14.49 26.58 -6.49
CA SER A 25 13.74 27.63 -7.17
C SER A 25 12.26 27.56 -6.80
N LEU A 26 11.67 28.68 -6.38
CA LEU A 26 10.20 28.83 -6.21
C LEU A 26 9.41 28.59 -7.50
N ARG A 27 10.08 28.49 -8.65
CA ARG A 27 9.46 28.16 -9.94
C ARG A 27 9.37 26.65 -10.18
N ASN A 28 10.00 25.83 -9.32
CA ASN A 28 9.94 24.38 -9.42
C ASN A 28 8.57 23.86 -8.94
N LYS A 29 7.65 23.68 -9.89
CA LYS A 29 6.28 23.25 -9.60
C LYS A 29 6.18 21.85 -8.98
N TYR A 30 7.21 20.99 -9.11
CA TYR A 30 7.24 19.69 -8.42
C TYR A 30 7.38 19.81 -6.90
N ARG A 31 7.74 20.98 -6.38
CA ARG A 31 7.72 21.28 -4.94
C ARG A 31 6.38 21.79 -4.46
N HIS A 32 5.44 22.04 -5.37
CA HIS A 32 4.12 22.57 -5.04
C HIS A 32 3.10 21.45 -5.18
N SER A 33 2.31 21.22 -4.13
CA SER A 33 1.16 20.32 -4.14
C SER A 33 1.44 18.99 -4.85
N SER A 34 2.60 18.37 -4.58
CA SER A 34 3.01 17.11 -5.17
C SER A 34 3.06 16.04 -4.08
N TYR A 35 2.58 14.85 -4.40
CA TYR A 35 2.76 13.66 -3.59
C TYR A 35 4.02 12.93 -4.05
N LEU A 36 4.93 12.66 -3.11
CA LEU A 36 6.25 12.11 -3.37
C LEU A 36 6.37 10.73 -2.70
N SER A 37 6.85 9.75 -3.44
CA SER A 37 7.05 8.38 -2.94
C SER A 37 8.20 7.70 -3.68
N ILE A 38 8.76 6.65 -3.10
CA ILE A 38 9.80 5.85 -3.75
C ILE A 38 9.31 4.44 -4.13
N THR A 39 9.99 3.79 -5.07
CA THR A 39 9.81 2.35 -5.34
C THR A 39 10.13 1.51 -4.10
N GLY A 40 9.35 0.45 -3.87
CA GLY A 40 9.65 -0.55 -2.84
C GLY A 40 10.98 -1.25 -3.09
N GLY A 41 11.81 -1.34 -2.05
CA GLY A 41 13.23 -1.68 -2.11
C GLY A 41 13.60 -3.14 -2.26
N GLY A 42 12.88 -3.92 -3.06
CA GLY A 42 13.10 -5.37 -3.18
C GLY A 42 14.47 -5.79 -3.71
N SER A 43 15.24 -4.88 -4.34
CA SER A 43 16.51 -5.17 -5.01
C SER A 43 17.73 -4.50 -4.39
N GLY A 44 17.59 -3.74 -3.29
CA GLY A 44 18.71 -3.04 -2.65
C GLY A 44 19.42 -1.97 -3.51
N GLY A 45 18.84 -1.62 -4.67
CA GLY A 45 19.37 -0.63 -5.60
C GLY A 45 18.88 0.80 -5.35
N ILE A 46 19.22 1.71 -6.28
CA ILE A 46 18.75 3.11 -6.27
C ILE A 46 17.23 3.12 -6.39
N PHE A 47 16.55 3.73 -5.41
CA PHE A 47 15.10 3.87 -5.45
C PHE A 47 14.69 4.95 -6.46
N VAL A 48 13.61 4.70 -7.21
CA VAL A 48 13.04 5.72 -8.11
C VAL A 48 12.05 6.57 -7.32
N LEU A 49 12.23 7.89 -7.35
CA LEU A 49 11.29 8.86 -6.79
C LEU A 49 10.15 9.14 -7.79
N PHE A 50 8.93 8.88 -7.37
CA PHE A 50 7.71 9.29 -8.06
C PHE A 50 7.20 10.61 -7.49
N ALA A 51 7.03 11.60 -8.37
CA ALA A 51 6.36 12.85 -8.09
C ALA A 51 5.09 12.95 -8.91
N VAL A 52 3.95 13.03 -8.23
CA VAL A 52 2.64 13.16 -8.86
C VAL A 52 1.90 14.38 -8.31
N ASP A 53 1.09 15.02 -9.13
CA ASP A 53 0.23 16.11 -8.67
C ASP A 53 -0.73 15.58 -7.58
N ALA A 54 -0.77 16.26 -6.44
CA ALA A 54 -1.49 15.78 -5.27
C ALA A 54 -3.02 15.88 -5.43
N TYR A 55 -3.54 16.76 -6.29
CA TYR A 55 -4.98 16.82 -6.56
C TYR A 55 -5.40 15.69 -7.47
N GLU A 56 -4.67 15.49 -8.56
CA GLU A 56 -4.91 14.39 -9.48
C GLU A 56 -4.75 13.03 -8.79
N HIS A 57 -3.74 12.90 -7.92
CA HIS A 57 -3.56 11.70 -7.11
C HIS A 57 -4.74 11.39 -6.20
N ARG A 58 -5.31 12.39 -5.51
CA ARG A 58 -6.53 12.20 -4.69
C ARG A 58 -7.72 11.79 -5.55
N ARG A 59 -7.90 12.38 -6.74
CA ARG A 59 -8.97 12.02 -7.67
C ARG A 59 -8.84 10.57 -8.15
N GLN A 60 -7.62 10.15 -8.48
CA GLN A 60 -7.34 8.77 -8.90
C GLN A 60 -7.61 7.76 -7.77
N ARG A 61 -7.25 8.10 -6.52
CA ARG A 61 -7.56 7.26 -5.35
C ARG A 61 -9.07 7.13 -5.12
N ALA A 62 -9.82 8.23 -5.23
CA ALA A 62 -11.28 8.22 -5.15
C ALA A 62 -11.94 7.40 -6.28
N GLN A 63 -11.44 7.53 -7.51
CA GLN A 63 -11.89 6.73 -8.64
C GLN A 63 -11.56 5.25 -8.47
N MET A 64 -10.37 4.92 -7.94
CA MET A 64 -10.00 3.55 -7.64
C MET A 64 -10.91 2.96 -6.55
N GLY A 65 -11.26 3.72 -5.51
CA GLY A 65 -12.26 3.31 -4.53
C GLY A 65 -13.58 2.93 -5.19
N THR A 66 -14.12 3.82 -6.04
CA THR A 66 -15.32 3.52 -6.85
C THR A 66 -15.15 2.25 -7.70
N PHE A 67 -13.98 2.08 -8.32
CA PHE A 67 -13.67 0.90 -9.11
C PHE A 67 -13.66 -0.40 -8.29
N LEU A 68 -13.22 -0.37 -7.03
CA LEU A 68 -13.28 -1.54 -6.13
C LEU A 68 -14.72 -1.85 -5.69
N MET A 69 -15.58 -0.85 -5.59
CA MET A 69 -17.00 -1.05 -5.23
C MET A 69 -17.81 -1.71 -6.35
N ILE A 70 -17.57 -1.34 -7.61
CA ILE A 70 -18.34 -1.86 -8.78
C ILE A 70 -18.42 -3.41 -8.82
N PRO A 71 -17.30 -4.15 -8.68
CA PRO A 71 -17.34 -5.62 -8.65
C PRO A 71 -17.60 -6.20 -7.25
N GLY A 72 -17.89 -5.39 -6.24
CA GLY A 72 -18.03 -5.83 -4.85
C GLY A 72 -16.70 -6.36 -4.27
N VAL A 73 -15.58 -5.71 -4.59
CA VAL A 73 -14.29 -5.99 -3.95
C VAL A 73 -14.24 -5.47 -2.53
N VAL A 74 -14.76 -4.26 -2.36
CA VAL A 74 -15.02 -3.67 -1.05
C VAL A 74 -16.44 -3.12 -1.09
N GLU A 75 -17.20 -3.33 -0.04
CA GLU A 75 -18.54 -2.79 0.13
C GLU A 75 -18.53 -1.69 1.21
N PRO A 76 -19.37 -0.64 1.08
CA PRO A 76 -19.56 0.33 2.14
C PRO A 76 -19.96 -0.38 3.45
N GLY A 77 -19.26 -0.08 4.54
CA GLY A 77 -19.45 -0.74 5.84
C GLY A 77 -18.52 -1.92 6.12
N ASP A 78 -17.67 -2.33 5.15
CA ASP A 78 -16.59 -3.27 5.43
C ASP A 78 -15.64 -2.73 6.51
N TRP A 79 -15.11 -3.64 7.33
CA TRP A 79 -14.02 -3.36 8.26
C TRP A 79 -12.76 -4.02 7.72
N ILE A 80 -11.84 -3.19 7.22
CA ILE A 80 -10.62 -3.63 6.55
C ILE A 80 -9.43 -3.37 7.46
N LEU A 81 -8.59 -4.38 7.66
CA LEU A 81 -7.30 -4.22 8.31
C LEU A 81 -6.18 -4.28 7.26
N SER A 82 -5.31 -3.27 7.25
CA SER A 82 -4.14 -3.18 6.39
C SER A 82 -2.86 -3.44 7.17
N SER A 83 -2.10 -4.46 6.76
CA SER A 83 -0.77 -4.78 7.28
C SER A 83 0.39 -4.16 6.49
N HIS A 84 0.06 -3.40 5.44
CA HIS A 84 1.06 -2.71 4.63
C HIS A 84 1.94 -1.79 5.49
N GLN A 85 3.18 -1.61 5.04
CA GLN A 85 4.15 -0.76 5.73
C GLN A 85 4.05 0.71 5.29
N ALA A 86 4.37 1.61 6.21
CA ALA A 86 4.62 3.03 5.94
C ALA A 86 6.00 3.43 6.44
N GLY A 87 6.52 4.53 5.90
CA GLY A 87 7.81 5.10 6.28
C GLY A 87 8.86 4.99 5.17
N GLY A 88 9.97 5.71 5.30
CA GLY A 88 11.05 5.72 4.30
C GLY A 88 10.59 6.16 2.91
N PHE A 89 9.57 7.03 2.81
CA PHE A 89 8.90 7.43 1.57
C PHE A 89 8.18 6.29 0.82
N TYR A 90 8.00 5.14 1.47
CA TYR A 90 7.21 4.04 0.92
C TYR A 90 5.71 4.30 1.08
N ARG A 91 4.95 3.92 0.05
CA ARG A 91 3.57 4.38 -0.14
C ARG A 91 2.48 3.34 0.04
N SER A 92 2.80 2.10 0.39
CA SER A 92 1.81 1.02 0.28
C SER A 92 0.68 1.19 1.27
N LEU A 93 0.99 1.55 2.53
CA LEU A 93 -0.04 1.76 3.55
C LEU A 93 -0.95 2.94 3.20
N ASP A 94 -0.41 4.14 3.02
CA ASP A 94 -1.22 5.35 2.79
C ASP A 94 -1.97 5.32 1.45
N LEU A 95 -1.43 4.65 0.43
CA LEU A 95 -2.15 4.45 -0.82
C LEU A 95 -3.34 3.51 -0.62
N THR A 96 -3.11 2.38 0.04
CA THR A 96 -4.15 1.36 0.21
C THR A 96 -5.26 1.87 1.11
N THR A 97 -4.92 2.52 2.24
CA THR A 97 -5.90 3.02 3.20
C THR A 97 -6.78 4.10 2.59
N ASP A 98 -6.19 5.07 1.89
CA ASP A 98 -6.95 6.15 1.24
C ASP A 98 -7.88 5.60 0.15
N ILE A 99 -7.42 4.65 -0.68
CA ILE A 99 -8.29 3.98 -1.66
C ILE A 99 -9.47 3.28 -0.97
N THR A 100 -9.22 2.52 0.10
CA THR A 100 -10.26 1.80 0.83
C THR A 100 -11.19 2.72 1.62
N GLU A 101 -10.72 3.84 2.15
CA GLU A 101 -11.59 4.83 2.81
C GLU A 101 -12.55 5.46 1.79
N ASN A 102 -12.10 5.70 0.55
CA ASN A 102 -12.94 6.20 -0.54
C ASN A 102 -14.04 5.20 -0.99
N THR A 103 -14.05 3.95 -0.50
CA THR A 103 -15.18 3.02 -0.71
C THR A 103 -16.25 3.11 0.39
N GLY A 104 -16.04 3.94 1.42
CA GLY A 104 -16.89 3.96 2.61
C GLY A 104 -16.64 2.80 3.57
N ALA A 105 -15.49 2.11 3.46
CA ALA A 105 -15.06 1.12 4.44
C ALA A 105 -14.45 1.78 5.68
N THR A 106 -14.53 1.10 6.82
CA THR A 106 -13.76 1.42 8.02
C THR A 106 -12.39 0.75 7.91
N VAL A 107 -11.31 1.51 8.07
CA VAL A 107 -9.94 1.01 7.83
C VAL A 107 -9.11 1.08 9.11
N LEU A 108 -8.47 -0.04 9.45
CA LEU A 108 -7.50 -0.17 10.54
C LEU A 108 -6.11 -0.39 9.94
N SER A 109 -5.12 0.37 10.41
CA SER A 109 -3.74 0.30 9.91
C SER A 109 -2.83 -0.26 10.98
N THR A 110 -2.24 -1.44 10.76
CA THR A 110 -1.33 -2.06 11.74
C THR A 110 0.13 -1.68 11.53
N GLY A 111 0.47 -1.20 10.33
CA GLY A 111 1.82 -0.76 9.99
C GLY A 111 2.86 -1.88 10.09
N SER A 112 4.13 -1.49 10.20
CA SER A 112 5.30 -2.39 10.19
C SER A 112 5.66 -3.01 11.54
N TYR A 113 5.07 -2.56 12.65
CA TYR A 113 5.51 -2.92 14.01
C TYR A 113 4.63 -3.96 14.70
N MET A 114 3.37 -4.09 14.29
CA MET A 114 2.43 -5.02 14.91
C MET A 114 2.75 -6.45 14.50
N GLN A 115 2.97 -7.34 15.47
CA GLN A 115 3.34 -8.73 15.21
C GLN A 115 2.14 -9.50 14.63
N PRO A 116 2.37 -10.56 13.83
CA PRO A 116 1.28 -11.34 13.23
C PRO A 116 0.23 -11.87 14.22
N ALA A 117 0.65 -12.21 15.45
CA ALA A 117 -0.26 -12.65 16.51
C ALA A 117 -1.14 -11.51 17.05
N GLU A 118 -0.59 -10.31 17.17
CA GLU A 118 -1.36 -9.12 17.56
C GLU A 118 -2.35 -8.75 16.46
N VAL A 119 -1.93 -8.83 15.18
CA VAL A 119 -2.83 -8.63 14.03
C VAL A 119 -3.97 -9.65 14.06
N ALA A 120 -3.67 -10.93 14.28
CA ALA A 120 -4.68 -11.98 14.40
C ALA A 120 -5.67 -11.70 15.53
N LYS A 121 -5.19 -11.17 16.67
CA LYS A 121 -6.06 -10.75 17.77
C LYS A 121 -6.96 -9.57 17.35
N ALA A 122 -6.40 -8.55 16.70
CA ALA A 122 -7.15 -7.38 16.24
C ALA A 122 -8.24 -7.76 15.21
N LEU A 123 -7.96 -8.72 14.33
CA LEU A 123 -8.97 -9.25 13.40
C LEU A 123 -10.21 -9.76 14.15
N ALA A 124 -10.02 -10.44 15.28
CA ALA A 124 -11.11 -10.96 16.10
C ALA A 124 -11.77 -9.87 16.96
N ASP A 125 -10.98 -9.05 17.66
CA ASP A 125 -11.47 -8.03 18.60
C ASP A 125 -12.33 -6.96 17.90
N TYR A 126 -11.93 -6.55 16.70
CA TYR A 126 -12.62 -5.51 15.93
C TYR A 126 -13.59 -6.07 14.88
N HIS A 127 -13.77 -7.39 14.83
CA HIS A 127 -14.64 -8.04 13.85
C HIS A 127 -14.33 -7.62 12.40
N VAL A 128 -13.04 -7.62 12.06
CA VAL A 128 -12.55 -7.24 10.72
C VAL A 128 -12.97 -8.29 9.69
N ASN A 129 -13.63 -7.85 8.63
CA ASN A 129 -14.16 -8.74 7.59
C ASN A 129 -13.26 -8.85 6.33
N ALA A 130 -12.22 -8.02 6.22
CA ALA A 130 -11.23 -8.11 5.15
C ALA A 130 -9.80 -7.73 5.62
N LEU A 131 -8.80 -8.45 5.12
CA LEU A 131 -7.38 -8.22 5.39
C LEU A 131 -6.66 -7.87 4.08
N THR A 132 -5.82 -6.85 4.11
CA THR A 132 -4.97 -6.44 2.99
C THR A 132 -3.53 -6.24 3.46
N GLY A 133 -2.55 -6.55 2.61
CA GLY A 133 -1.14 -6.54 3.00
C GLY A 133 -0.24 -7.19 1.97
N ASP A 134 1.07 -7.14 2.23
CA ASP A 134 2.05 -7.85 1.42
C ASP A 134 1.80 -9.36 1.50
N GLY A 135 1.95 -10.07 0.37
CA GLY A 135 1.56 -11.48 0.28
C GLY A 135 2.25 -12.39 1.32
N SER A 136 3.52 -12.12 1.64
CA SER A 136 4.25 -12.84 2.70
C SER A 136 3.68 -12.57 4.10
N GLN A 137 3.29 -11.34 4.41
CA GLN A 137 2.67 -10.98 5.69
C GLN A 137 1.30 -11.66 5.84
N ILE A 138 0.48 -11.66 4.78
CA ILE A 138 -0.83 -12.34 4.81
C ILE A 138 -0.65 -13.83 5.12
N ILE A 139 0.34 -14.49 4.51
CA ILE A 139 0.63 -15.90 4.79
C ILE A 139 1.03 -16.11 6.26
N GLN A 140 1.92 -15.28 6.81
CA GLN A 140 2.34 -15.36 8.21
C GLN A 140 1.16 -15.15 9.18
N ILE A 141 0.31 -14.17 8.92
CA ILE A 141 -0.90 -13.93 9.73
C ILE A 141 -1.84 -15.13 9.65
N PHE A 142 -2.04 -15.69 8.47
CA PHE A 142 -2.88 -16.87 8.28
C PHE A 142 -2.37 -18.10 9.04
N GLU A 143 -1.06 -18.33 9.04
CA GLU A 143 -0.44 -19.41 9.80
C GLU A 143 -0.74 -19.25 11.30
N VAL A 144 -0.57 -18.04 11.85
CA VAL A 144 -0.87 -17.76 13.26
C VAL A 144 -2.35 -17.94 13.58
N VAL A 145 -3.26 -17.42 12.75
CA VAL A 145 -4.71 -17.64 12.91
C VAL A 145 -5.04 -19.14 12.91
N SER A 146 -4.40 -19.92 12.03
CA SER A 146 -4.61 -21.36 11.92
C SER A 146 -4.10 -22.15 13.14
N VAL A 147 -3.05 -21.67 13.79
CA VAL A 147 -2.56 -22.23 15.07
C VAL A 147 -3.51 -21.87 16.21
N LEU A 148 -3.87 -20.59 16.34
CA LEU A 148 -4.75 -20.10 17.42
C LEU A 148 -6.15 -20.75 17.39
N LYS A 149 -6.69 -21.01 16.20
CA LYS A 149 -7.94 -21.78 16.02
C LYS A 149 -7.80 -23.22 16.50
N ARG A 150 -6.69 -23.89 16.17
CA ARG A 150 -6.43 -25.28 16.62
C ARG A 150 -6.27 -25.37 18.14
N SER A 151 -5.73 -24.32 18.77
CA SER A 151 -5.55 -24.22 20.21
C SER A 151 -6.79 -23.73 20.99
N PHE A 152 -7.95 -23.54 20.34
CA PHE A 152 -9.18 -22.98 20.94
C PHE A 152 -9.04 -21.57 21.56
N ILE A 153 -7.96 -20.85 21.26
CA ILE A 153 -7.66 -19.52 21.84
C ILE A 153 -8.48 -18.42 21.14
N LEU A 154 -8.81 -18.62 19.86
CA LEU A 154 -9.84 -17.84 19.18
C LEU A 154 -11.15 -18.62 19.26
N PRO A 155 -12.20 -18.14 19.96
CA PRO A 155 -13.47 -18.83 20.00
C PRO A 155 -13.99 -19.09 18.58
N SER A 156 -14.82 -20.13 18.44
CA SER A 156 -15.54 -20.52 17.22
C SER A 156 -16.50 -19.46 16.65
N LEU A 157 -16.39 -18.20 17.08
CA LEU A 157 -17.21 -17.07 16.66
C LEU A 157 -16.51 -16.25 15.57
N TRP A 158 -16.14 -16.90 14.47
CA TRP A 158 -15.86 -16.18 13.24
C TRP A 158 -16.23 -17.04 12.03
N PRO A 159 -17.39 -16.82 11.39
CA PRO A 159 -17.51 -17.21 10.01
C PRO A 159 -16.50 -16.31 9.28
N ILE A 160 -15.37 -16.86 8.84
CA ILE A 160 -14.60 -16.21 7.78
C ILE A 160 -15.64 -15.89 6.70
N PRO A 161 -15.95 -14.61 6.41
CA PRO A 161 -16.97 -14.29 5.44
C PRO A 161 -16.58 -14.98 4.14
N LYS A 162 -17.51 -15.68 3.51
CA LYS A 162 -17.30 -16.49 2.29
C LYS A 162 -16.73 -15.71 1.09
N ARG A 163 -16.41 -14.41 1.24
CA ARG A 163 -16.05 -13.47 0.17
C ARG A 163 -14.61 -12.96 0.15
N GLY A 164 -13.73 -13.26 1.11
CA GLY A 164 -12.38 -12.69 1.03
C GLY A 164 -11.36 -13.28 1.98
N PHE A 165 -10.66 -14.34 1.55
CA PHE A 165 -9.35 -14.65 2.12
C PHE A 165 -8.19 -14.36 1.17
N ILE A 166 -8.43 -13.97 -0.08
CA ILE A 166 -7.40 -13.46 -0.98
C ILE A 166 -8.03 -12.43 -1.91
N LYS A 167 -7.84 -11.14 -1.62
CA LYS A 167 -7.77 -10.11 -2.67
C LYS A 167 -6.46 -9.38 -2.50
N ALA A 168 -5.39 -10.01 -3.01
CA ALA A 168 -4.15 -9.31 -3.31
C ALA A 168 -4.48 -8.27 -4.41
N VAL A 169 -4.69 -7.01 -4.01
CA VAL A 169 -4.80 -5.92 -4.97
C VAL A 169 -3.39 -5.51 -5.38
N MET A 170 -3.01 -6.04 -6.56
CA MET A 170 -1.92 -5.65 -7.46
C MET A 170 -0.46 -5.67 -6.98
N GLY A 171 0.27 -6.62 -7.58
CA GLY A 171 1.73 -6.65 -7.59
C GLY A 171 2.37 -7.81 -8.36
N ARG A 172 1.72 -8.38 -9.40
CA ARG A 172 2.39 -9.22 -10.40
C ARG A 172 1.76 -9.04 -11.77
N TYR A 173 2.37 -8.18 -12.58
CA TYR A 173 2.26 -8.24 -14.02
C TYR A 173 3.42 -9.12 -14.54
N GLN A 174 3.09 -10.03 -15.47
CA GLN A 174 3.98 -10.90 -16.29
C GLN A 174 4.61 -12.12 -15.56
N ASN A 175 4.49 -13.36 -16.06
CA ASN A 175 4.57 -13.80 -17.45
C ASN A 175 3.49 -14.82 -17.86
N HIS A 176 2.72 -14.47 -18.89
CA HIS A 176 2.25 -15.42 -19.89
C HIS A 176 2.82 -14.96 -21.24
N ILE A 177 3.86 -15.66 -21.74
CA ILE A 177 4.27 -15.68 -23.15
C ILE A 177 4.77 -17.09 -23.48
N TYR A 178 3.92 -17.83 -24.21
CA TYR A 178 4.13 -18.85 -25.25
C TYR A 178 5.07 -20.05 -25.05
N HIS A 179 4.56 -21.27 -25.26
CA HIS A 179 4.53 -21.91 -26.58
C HIS A 179 3.67 -23.18 -26.60
N ARG A 180 2.83 -23.26 -27.66
CA ARG A 180 2.20 -24.43 -28.31
C ARG A 180 1.46 -25.47 -27.46
#